data_AF-A0A7S0ND98-F1
#
_entry.id   AF-A0A7S0ND98-F1
#
_cell.length_a   1.000
_cell.length_b   1.000
_cell.length_c   1.000
_cell.angle_alpha   90.00
_cell.angle_beta   90.00
_cell.angle_gamma   90.00
#
_symmetry.space_group_name_H-M   'P 1'
#
loop_
_entity.id
_entity.type
_entity.pdbx_description
1 polymer ?
#
loop_
_entity_poly.entity_id
_entity_poly.type
_entity_poly.pdbx_seq_one_letter_code
_entity_poly.pdbx_strand_id
1 'polypeptide(L)'
;LATWRVFCGSTWTDYLWTDTEVTIHQLALPPPSPPSPPHDPPSPPPASPVWEIAVSGGCNSATGGTAGLTYAMQGTTASGAPYYKADGSPYWLYWDPDCGGSNGITGWLIDDDVPSTTAASDLDGDGLCNFFAYISSTDSSSPPQGLATWQAWCSSAWTGTDVTIQQLAPPPSTPPL
;
A
#
# COMPACT_ATOMS: atom_id res chain seq x y z
N LEU A 1 53.47 7.79 40.21
CA LEU A 1 53.96 8.70 39.15
C LEU A 1 54.42 7.83 37.99
N ALA A 2 53.68 7.86 36.88
CA ALA A 2 54.04 7.12 35.68
C ALA A 2 54.49 8.15 34.63
N THR A 3 55.71 7.98 34.11
CA THR A 3 56.27 8.83 33.07
C THR A 3 55.92 8.22 31.72
N TRP A 4 55.19 8.95 30.90
CA TRP A 4 54.75 8.50 29.58
C TRP A 4 55.60 9.16 28.50
N ARG A 5 55.92 8.42 27.44
CA ARG A 5 56.52 8.98 26.22
C ARG A 5 55.47 9.01 25.12
N VAL A 6 55.31 10.16 24.48
CA VAL A 6 54.37 10.37 23.37
C VAL A 6 55.16 10.56 22.08
N PHE A 7 54.76 9.86 21.03
CA PHE A 7 55.38 9.96 19.71
C PHE A 7 54.71 11.05 18.88
N CYS A 8 55.50 11.97 18.31
CA CYS A 8 55.01 13.01 17.40
C CYS A 8 55.89 13.05 16.14
N GLY A 9 55.73 12.06 15.27
CA GLY A 9 56.29 12.03 13.91
C GLY A 9 55.24 11.54 12.91
N SER A 10 55.40 11.87 11.62
CA SER A 10 54.47 11.45 10.56
C SER A 10 54.84 10.10 9.91
N THR A 11 56.03 9.55 10.21
CA THR A 11 56.48 8.21 9.80
C THR A 11 57.32 7.56 10.91
N TRP A 12 57.29 6.22 10.98
CA TRP A 12 57.88 5.40 12.06
C TRP A 12 59.43 5.41 12.14
N THR A 13 60.13 6.21 11.35
CA THR A 13 61.61 6.22 11.29
C THR A 13 62.28 7.43 11.94
N ASP A 14 61.51 8.44 12.36
CA ASP A 14 62.07 9.65 12.96
C ASP A 14 62.05 9.56 14.50
N TYR A 15 63.22 9.27 15.11
CA TYR A 15 63.39 9.12 16.55
C TYR A 15 63.48 10.47 17.30
N LEU A 16 62.50 11.35 17.12
CA LEU A 16 62.38 12.59 17.91
C LEU A 16 61.31 12.42 18.99
N TRP A 17 61.75 11.92 20.16
CA TRP A 17 60.93 11.87 21.37
C TRP A 17 61.11 13.17 22.16
N THR A 18 60.02 13.79 22.57
CA THR A 18 60.04 14.93 23.51
C THR A 18 59.31 14.53 24.79
N ASP A 19 59.94 14.77 25.94
CA ASP A 19 59.33 14.50 27.23
C ASP A 19 58.33 15.64 27.55
N THR A 20 57.05 15.31 27.70
CA THR A 20 55.97 16.26 28.06
C THR A 20 55.29 15.78 29.33
N GLU A 21 55.08 16.68 30.29
CA GLU A 21 54.32 16.38 31.50
C GLU A 21 52.82 16.50 31.23
N VAL A 22 52.07 15.40 31.44
CA VAL A 22 50.61 15.35 31.32
C VAL A 22 49.99 15.31 32.72
N THR A 23 49.16 16.31 33.03
CA THR A 23 48.41 16.34 34.30
C THR A 23 46.99 15.82 34.06
N ILE A 24 46.61 14.73 34.74
CA ILE A 24 45.27 14.15 34.67
C ILE A 24 44.44 14.73 35.83
N HIS A 25 43.41 15.51 35.50
CA HIS A 25 42.43 15.96 36.48
C HIS A 25 41.30 14.94 36.60
N GLN A 26 41.02 14.49 37.83
CA GLN A 26 39.91 13.59 38.12
C GLN A 26 38.60 14.40 38.13
N LEU A 27 37.68 14.10 37.21
CA LEU A 27 36.39 14.77 37.13
C LEU A 27 35.47 14.31 38.28
N ALA A 28 34.77 15.25 38.91
CA ALA A 28 33.74 14.96 39.90
C ALA A 28 32.54 14.25 39.26
N LEU A 29 31.87 13.38 40.03
CA LEU A 29 30.70 12.61 39.56
C LEU A 29 29.54 13.55 39.19
N PRO A 30 28.83 13.28 38.07
CA PRO A 30 27.66 14.07 37.69
C PRO A 30 26.48 13.83 38.67
N PRO A 31 25.57 14.82 38.81
CA PRO A 31 24.35 14.64 39.60
C PRO A 31 23.44 13.55 38.99
N PRO A 32 22.53 12.95 39.79
CA PRO A 32 21.62 11.92 39.30
C PRO A 32 20.65 12.49 38.24
N SER A 33 20.41 11.70 37.20
CA SER A 33 19.52 12.05 36.08
C SER A 33 18.05 12.19 36.52
N PRO A 34 17.25 13.05 35.86
CA PRO A 34 15.80 13.05 36.02
C PRO A 34 15.17 11.70 35.61
N PRO A 35 13.98 11.36 36.12
CA PRO A 35 13.23 10.18 35.65
C PRO A 35 12.86 10.31 34.17
N SER A 36 12.93 9.21 33.43
CA SER A 36 12.54 9.16 32.02
C SER A 36 11.07 9.56 31.82
N PRO A 37 10.73 10.30 30.75
CA PRO A 37 9.34 10.48 30.37
C PRO A 37 8.68 9.11 30.09
N PRO A 38 7.34 9.01 30.20
CA PRO A 38 6.61 7.82 29.79
C PRO A 38 6.99 7.45 28.35
N HIS A 39 7.23 6.17 28.06
CA HIS A 39 7.44 5.72 26.69
C HIS A 39 6.23 6.10 25.85
N ASP A 40 6.46 6.81 24.75
CA ASP A 40 5.47 6.94 23.69
C ASP A 40 5.01 5.55 23.26
N PRO A 41 3.71 5.37 22.94
CA PRO A 41 3.24 4.12 22.36
C PRO A 41 4.08 3.79 21.13
N PRO A 42 4.33 2.50 20.84
CA PRO A 42 5.07 2.12 19.65
C PRO A 42 4.43 2.76 18.43
N SER A 43 5.25 3.43 17.60
CA SER A 43 4.80 3.97 16.32
C SER A 43 4.07 2.85 15.56
N PRO A 44 2.92 3.14 14.92
CA PRO A 44 2.26 2.16 14.08
C PRO A 44 3.26 1.64 13.04
N PRO A 45 3.20 0.35 12.67
CA PRO A 45 4.07 -0.21 11.64
C PRO A 45 3.99 0.66 10.38
N PRO A 46 5.11 0.86 9.66
CA PRO A 46 5.08 1.58 8.39
C PRO A 46 4.00 0.95 7.51
N ALA A 47 3.07 1.78 7.01
CA ALA A 47 2.02 1.31 6.12
C ALA A 47 2.69 0.60 4.94
N SER A 48 2.35 -0.67 4.71
CA SER A 48 2.73 -1.38 3.48
C SER A 48 2.42 -0.49 2.27
N PRO A 49 3.20 -0.54 1.18
CA PRO A 49 2.88 0.22 -0.02
C PRO A 49 1.48 -0.17 -0.49
N VAL A 50 0.51 0.73 -0.29
CA VAL A 50 -0.87 0.54 -0.69
C VAL A 50 -0.94 0.87 -2.17
N TRP A 51 -1.14 -0.13 -3.02
CA TRP A 51 -1.41 0.10 -4.44
C TRP A 51 -2.86 0.53 -4.57
N GLU A 52 -3.09 1.83 -4.54
CA GLU A 52 -4.41 2.43 -4.62
C GLU A 52 -4.77 2.82 -6.05
N ILE A 53 -6.06 2.76 -6.36
CA ILE A 53 -6.63 3.32 -7.58
C ILE A 53 -7.77 4.26 -7.18
N ALA A 54 -7.93 5.36 -7.91
CA ALA A 54 -9.14 6.18 -7.84
C ALA A 54 -10.12 5.74 -8.93
N VAL A 55 -11.38 5.54 -8.56
CA VAL A 55 -12.49 5.22 -9.46
C VAL A 55 -13.50 6.36 -9.39
N SER A 56 -13.87 6.92 -10.52
CA SER A 56 -14.78 8.07 -10.57
C SER A 56 -15.63 8.10 -11.84
N GLY A 57 -16.73 8.84 -11.79
CA GLY A 57 -17.69 8.92 -12.88
C GLY A 57 -18.72 7.81 -12.79
N GLY A 58 -19.21 7.37 -13.94
CA GLY A 58 -20.36 6.49 -14.00
C GLY A 58 -21.62 7.13 -13.43
N CYS A 59 -22.57 6.31 -12.98
CA CYS A 59 -23.91 6.76 -12.60
C CYS A 59 -24.34 6.36 -11.18
N ASN A 60 -23.60 5.47 -10.53
CA ASN A 60 -23.95 4.94 -9.22
C ASN A 60 -22.79 5.14 -8.23
N SER A 61 -23.04 4.86 -6.96
CA SER A 61 -22.05 5.04 -5.90
C SER A 61 -20.84 4.12 -6.09
N ALA A 62 -21.05 2.90 -6.60
CA ALA A 62 -19.99 1.91 -6.80
C ALA A 62 -18.94 2.38 -7.83
N THR A 63 -19.36 3.09 -8.87
CA THR A 63 -18.47 3.70 -9.88
C THR A 63 -17.94 5.08 -9.50
N GLY A 64 -18.35 5.64 -8.36
CA GLY A 64 -17.96 6.98 -7.95
C GLY A 64 -18.72 8.12 -8.65
N GLY A 65 -20.00 7.91 -8.99
CA GLY A 65 -20.81 8.86 -9.77
C GLY A 65 -21.24 10.11 -9.00
N THR A 66 -21.23 10.06 -7.67
CA THR A 66 -21.49 11.22 -6.80
C THR A 66 -20.19 11.82 -6.26
N ALA A 67 -19.26 10.96 -5.85
CA ALA A 67 -17.91 11.31 -5.42
C ALA A 67 -17.00 10.15 -5.79
N GLY A 68 -15.79 10.46 -6.27
CA GLY A 68 -14.80 9.43 -6.57
C GLY A 68 -14.47 8.59 -5.33
N LEU A 69 -14.18 7.32 -5.55
CA LEU A 69 -13.81 6.36 -4.52
C LEU A 69 -12.35 5.95 -4.69
N THR A 70 -11.63 5.81 -3.59
CA THR A 70 -10.30 5.19 -3.58
C THR A 70 -10.46 3.72 -3.25
N TYR A 71 -9.84 2.87 -4.07
CA TYR A 71 -9.81 1.43 -3.91
C TYR A 71 -8.38 0.98 -3.61
N ALA A 72 -8.16 0.36 -2.45
CA ALA A 72 -6.87 -0.17 -2.03
C ALA A 72 -6.73 -1.65 -2.44
N MET A 73 -5.64 -2.00 -3.10
CA MET A 73 -5.33 -3.40 -3.43
C MET A 73 -5.22 -4.25 -2.16
N GLN A 74 -5.91 -5.38 -2.14
CA GLN A 74 -5.94 -6.30 -1.00
C GLN A 74 -5.11 -7.57 -1.24
N GLY A 75 -4.82 -7.90 -2.50
CA GLY A 75 -4.02 -9.05 -2.89
C GLY A 75 -4.35 -9.52 -4.30
N THR A 76 -4.19 -10.82 -4.55
CA THR A 76 -4.54 -11.47 -5.82
C THR A 76 -5.51 -12.64 -5.61
N THR A 77 -6.35 -12.91 -6.61
CA THR A 77 -7.24 -14.08 -6.65
C THR A 77 -6.52 -15.32 -7.18
N ALA A 78 -7.20 -16.46 -7.29
CA ALA A 78 -6.60 -17.72 -7.76
C ALA A 78 -6.04 -17.64 -9.18
N SER A 79 -6.58 -16.74 -10.03
CA SER A 79 -6.09 -16.48 -11.38
C SER A 79 -4.84 -15.59 -11.41
N GLY A 80 -4.44 -15.02 -10.27
CA GLY A 80 -3.38 -14.02 -10.17
C GLY A 80 -3.85 -12.58 -10.40
N ALA A 81 -5.14 -12.36 -10.72
CA ALA A 81 -5.68 -11.02 -10.90
C ALA A 81 -5.69 -10.23 -9.58
N PRO A 82 -5.32 -8.94 -9.57
CA PRO A 82 -5.44 -8.11 -8.38
C PRO A 82 -6.91 -7.88 -8.02
N TYR A 83 -7.21 -7.76 -6.72
CA TYR A 83 -8.51 -7.31 -6.24
C TYR A 83 -8.35 -6.15 -5.25
N TYR A 84 -9.35 -5.28 -5.23
CA TYR A 84 -9.30 -4.01 -4.51
C TYR A 84 -10.54 -3.80 -3.65
N LYS A 85 -10.39 -3.08 -2.55
CA LYS A 85 -11.45 -2.70 -1.63
C LYS A 85 -11.63 -1.19 -1.59
N ALA A 86 -12.84 -0.70 -1.84
CA ALA A 86 -13.17 0.70 -1.67
C ALA A 86 -13.04 1.14 -0.20
N ASP A 87 -12.37 2.27 0.04
CA ASP A 87 -12.24 2.84 1.37
C ASP A 87 -13.61 3.33 1.88
N GLY A 88 -13.90 3.00 3.14
CA GLY A 88 -15.16 3.36 3.81
C GLY A 88 -16.44 2.82 3.15
N SER A 89 -16.36 1.95 2.15
CA SER A 89 -17.51 1.51 1.33
C SER A 89 -17.55 -0.02 1.18
N PRO A 90 -18.75 -0.62 0.96
CA PRO A 90 -18.88 -2.06 0.83
C PRO A 90 -18.38 -2.60 -0.53
N TYR A 91 -17.94 -1.74 -1.44
CA TYR A 91 -17.58 -2.15 -2.80
C TYR A 91 -16.23 -2.83 -2.93
N TRP A 92 -16.16 -3.81 -3.82
CA TRP A 92 -14.98 -4.55 -4.24
C TRP A 92 -14.81 -4.42 -5.74
N LEU A 93 -13.57 -4.35 -6.23
CA LEU A 93 -13.23 -4.43 -7.64
C LEU A 93 -12.35 -5.65 -7.87
N TYR A 94 -12.78 -6.56 -8.75
CA TYR A 94 -12.05 -7.78 -9.08
C TYR A 94 -12.32 -8.21 -10.51
N TRP A 95 -11.48 -9.10 -11.03
CA TRP A 95 -11.69 -9.76 -12.31
C TRP A 95 -12.22 -11.18 -12.08
N ASP A 96 -13.31 -11.53 -12.76
CA ASP A 96 -13.88 -12.87 -12.76
C ASP A 96 -13.86 -13.44 -14.19
N PRO A 97 -13.30 -14.66 -14.40
CA PRO A 97 -13.40 -15.33 -15.68
C PRO A 97 -14.81 -15.75 -16.07
N ASP A 98 -15.70 -15.98 -15.10
CA ASP A 98 -17.12 -16.34 -15.30
C ASP A 98 -17.89 -16.05 -14.00
N CYS A 99 -18.56 -14.89 -13.90
CA CYS A 99 -19.30 -14.51 -12.69
C CYS A 99 -20.33 -15.53 -12.22
N GLY A 100 -21.00 -16.27 -13.11
CA GLY A 100 -22.01 -17.24 -12.71
C GLY A 100 -21.49 -18.68 -12.62
N GLY A 101 -20.20 -18.89 -12.86
CA GLY A 101 -19.54 -20.20 -12.88
C GLY A 101 -20.02 -21.19 -13.96
N SER A 102 -20.98 -20.77 -14.80
CA SER A 102 -21.62 -21.65 -15.79
C SER A 102 -22.30 -20.87 -16.93
N ASN A 103 -21.60 -19.89 -17.52
CA ASN A 103 -22.00 -18.98 -18.64
C ASN A 103 -22.28 -17.52 -18.23
N GLY A 104 -21.47 -16.96 -17.33
CA GLY A 104 -21.44 -15.55 -16.99
C GLY A 104 -20.53 -14.71 -17.90
N ILE A 105 -20.35 -13.46 -17.51
CA ILE A 105 -19.47 -12.51 -18.18
C ILE A 105 -18.04 -12.71 -17.66
N THR A 106 -17.08 -12.68 -18.59
CA THR A 106 -15.65 -12.54 -18.26
C THR A 106 -15.28 -11.06 -18.21
N GLY A 107 -14.80 -10.56 -17.08
CA GLY A 107 -14.42 -9.15 -16.99
C GLY A 107 -14.14 -8.64 -15.60
N TRP A 108 -13.96 -7.32 -15.53
CA TRP A 108 -13.81 -6.59 -14.28
C TRP A 108 -15.18 -6.20 -13.75
N LEU A 109 -15.43 -6.47 -12.47
CA LEU A 109 -16.71 -6.31 -11.79
C LEU A 109 -16.55 -5.39 -10.59
N ILE A 110 -17.55 -4.56 -10.32
CA ILE A 110 -17.70 -3.85 -9.04
C ILE A 110 -18.91 -4.41 -8.31
N ASP A 111 -18.66 -5.03 -7.17
CA ASP A 111 -19.65 -5.78 -6.37
C ASP A 111 -19.63 -5.32 -4.90
N ASP A 112 -20.63 -5.67 -4.08
CA ASP A 112 -20.58 -5.56 -2.62
C ASP A 112 -20.23 -6.88 -1.92
N ASP A 113 -20.17 -7.98 -2.65
CA ASP A 113 -19.64 -9.26 -2.17
C ASP A 113 -18.10 -9.34 -2.28
N VAL A 114 -17.50 -10.02 -1.29
CA VAL A 114 -16.04 -10.20 -1.22
C VAL A 114 -15.58 -11.29 -2.20
N PRO A 115 -14.59 -11.03 -3.07
CA PRO A 115 -14.14 -12.05 -4.01
C PRO A 115 -13.36 -13.16 -3.30
N SER A 116 -13.68 -14.40 -3.64
CA SER A 116 -12.95 -15.59 -3.26
C SER A 116 -11.54 -15.56 -3.86
N THR A 117 -10.53 -15.76 -3.01
CA THR A 117 -9.14 -15.85 -3.45
C THR A 117 -8.73 -17.25 -3.90
N THR A 118 -9.65 -18.22 -3.84
CA THR A 118 -9.39 -19.64 -4.14
C THR A 118 -10.30 -20.22 -5.22
N ALA A 119 -11.45 -19.60 -5.48
CA ALA A 119 -12.32 -20.00 -6.58
C ALA A 119 -11.70 -19.67 -7.94
N ALA A 120 -11.95 -20.52 -8.94
CA ALA A 120 -11.45 -20.32 -10.30
C ALA A 120 -12.38 -19.43 -11.15
N SER A 121 -13.63 -19.27 -10.74
CA SER A 121 -14.74 -18.50 -11.33
C SER A 121 -15.83 -18.37 -10.26
N ASP A 122 -16.88 -17.56 -10.47
CA ASP A 122 -17.96 -17.35 -9.49
C ASP A 122 -17.35 -16.91 -8.14
N LEU A 123 -16.60 -15.80 -8.22
CA LEU A 123 -15.74 -15.37 -7.11
C LEU A 123 -16.54 -14.93 -5.89
N ASP A 124 -17.74 -14.40 -6.07
CA ASP A 124 -18.69 -14.09 -4.98
C ASP A 124 -19.46 -15.34 -4.51
N GLY A 125 -19.61 -16.35 -5.37
CA GLY A 125 -20.12 -17.67 -5.00
C GLY A 125 -21.64 -17.74 -4.92
N ASP A 126 -22.35 -16.80 -5.54
CA ASP A 126 -23.81 -16.79 -5.59
C ASP A 126 -24.38 -17.52 -6.83
N GLY A 127 -23.51 -17.88 -7.78
CA GLY A 127 -23.87 -18.55 -9.03
C GLY A 127 -24.65 -17.65 -9.99
N LEU A 128 -24.64 -16.34 -9.77
CA LEU A 128 -25.32 -15.31 -10.54
C LEU A 128 -24.29 -14.22 -10.93
N CYS A 129 -24.74 -13.27 -11.74
CA CYS A 129 -23.91 -12.14 -12.17
C CYS A 129 -24.52 -10.86 -11.60
N ASN A 130 -24.56 -10.76 -10.26
CA ASN A 130 -25.27 -9.73 -9.53
C ASN A 130 -24.34 -8.66 -8.93
N PHE A 131 -23.76 -7.84 -9.80
CA PHE A 131 -22.85 -6.75 -9.45
C PHE A 131 -23.45 -5.37 -9.78
N PHE A 132 -22.80 -4.29 -9.32
CA PHE A 132 -23.22 -2.91 -9.61
C PHE A 132 -22.73 -2.38 -10.95
N ALA A 133 -21.56 -2.84 -11.40
CA ALA A 133 -20.96 -2.42 -12.66
C ALA A 133 -19.99 -3.48 -13.20
N TYR A 134 -19.82 -3.53 -14.52
CA TYR A 134 -18.82 -4.36 -15.15
C TYR A 134 -18.26 -3.77 -16.44
N ILE A 135 -17.09 -4.27 -16.83
CA ILE A 135 -16.55 -4.13 -18.18
C ILE A 135 -15.98 -5.48 -18.62
N SER A 136 -16.46 -5.97 -19.76
CA SER A 136 -15.96 -7.23 -20.33
C SER A 136 -14.49 -7.08 -20.74
N SER A 137 -13.65 -8.00 -20.28
CA SER A 137 -12.22 -7.98 -20.55
C SER A 137 -11.64 -9.38 -20.37
N THR A 138 -10.85 -9.83 -21.34
CA THR A 138 -10.01 -11.03 -21.20
C THR A 138 -8.67 -10.74 -20.52
N ASP A 139 -8.32 -9.46 -20.35
CA ASP A 139 -7.12 -9.03 -19.63
C ASP A 139 -7.45 -8.91 -18.14
N SER A 140 -6.85 -9.80 -17.35
CA SER A 140 -6.96 -9.88 -15.90
C SER A 140 -5.78 -9.23 -15.16
N SER A 141 -4.81 -8.68 -15.88
CA SER A 141 -3.59 -8.13 -15.27
C SER A 141 -3.83 -6.82 -14.50
N SER A 142 -4.77 -6.00 -14.98
CA SER A 142 -5.20 -4.76 -14.33
C SER A 142 -6.56 -4.30 -14.84
N PRO A 143 -7.35 -3.58 -14.02
CA PRO A 143 -8.58 -2.95 -14.51
C PRO A 143 -8.23 -1.86 -15.55
N PRO A 144 -9.08 -1.64 -16.57
CA PRO A 144 -8.82 -0.65 -17.62
C PRO A 144 -8.50 0.73 -17.05
N GLN A 145 -7.28 1.21 -17.29
CA GLN A 145 -6.83 2.52 -16.82
C GLN A 145 -7.33 3.65 -17.73
N GLY A 146 -7.52 4.83 -17.15
CA GLY A 146 -8.10 5.99 -17.82
C GLY A 146 -9.61 5.89 -17.97
N LEU A 147 -10.16 6.64 -18.93
CA LEU A 147 -11.58 6.68 -19.24
C LEU A 147 -11.98 5.46 -20.07
N ALA A 148 -12.97 4.71 -19.60
CA ALA A 148 -13.57 3.59 -20.34
C ALA A 148 -15.10 3.56 -20.13
N THR A 149 -15.81 2.99 -21.09
CA THR A 149 -17.27 2.79 -20.97
C THR A 149 -17.56 1.48 -20.25
N TRP A 150 -18.13 1.57 -19.06
CA TRP A 150 -18.59 0.44 -18.25
C TRP A 150 -20.10 0.28 -18.39
N GLN A 151 -20.60 -0.94 -18.24
CA GLN A 151 -22.01 -1.16 -17.99
C GLN A 151 -22.26 -1.02 -16.49
N ALA A 152 -23.15 -0.12 -16.09
CA ALA A 152 -23.51 0.07 -14.69
C ALA A 152 -25.02 0.01 -14.51
N TRP A 153 -25.47 -0.50 -13.35
CA TRP A 153 -26.87 -0.44 -12.98
C TRP A 153 -27.22 0.99 -12.55
N CYS A 154 -27.91 1.71 -13.45
CA CYS A 154 -28.29 3.11 -13.29
C CYS A 154 -29.82 3.22 -13.30
N SER A 155 -30.43 3.84 -12.28
CA SER A 155 -31.87 4.17 -12.29
C SER A 155 -32.76 3.02 -12.78
N SER A 156 -32.51 1.79 -12.31
CA SER A 156 -33.20 0.53 -12.68
C SER A 156 -32.94 -0.05 -14.08
N ALA A 157 -31.84 0.34 -14.74
CA ALA A 157 -31.43 -0.26 -16.01
C ALA A 157 -29.90 -0.33 -16.17
N TRP A 158 -29.41 -1.36 -16.87
CA TRP A 158 -28.03 -1.41 -17.34
C TRP A 158 -27.78 -0.34 -18.39
N THR A 159 -26.80 0.53 -18.12
CA THR A 159 -26.47 1.67 -18.98
C THR A 159 -24.97 1.73 -19.19
N GLY A 160 -24.54 1.98 -20.43
CA GLY A 160 -23.17 2.34 -20.74
C GLY A 160 -22.84 3.71 -20.17
N THR A 161 -21.85 3.78 -19.29
CA THR A 161 -21.46 5.02 -18.61
C THR A 161 -19.94 5.14 -18.53
N ASP A 162 -19.44 6.35 -18.55
CA ASP A 162 -18.01 6.61 -18.58
C ASP A 162 -17.43 6.58 -17.17
N VAL A 163 -16.55 5.63 -16.90
CA VAL A 163 -15.83 5.47 -15.63
C VAL A 163 -14.35 5.71 -15.88
N THR A 164 -13.72 6.49 -15.00
CA THR A 164 -12.28 6.71 -15.01
C THR A 164 -11.64 5.94 -13.87
N ILE A 165 -10.67 5.08 -14.19
CA ILE A 165 -9.80 4.44 -13.20
C ILE A 165 -8.40 5.02 -13.34
N GLN A 166 -7.84 5.48 -12.23
CA GLN A 166 -6.49 6.04 -12.18
C GLN A 166 -5.67 5.37 -11.10
N GLN A 167 -4.58 4.70 -11.47
CA GLN A 167 -3.55 4.28 -10.54
C GLN A 167 -3.02 5.50 -9.76
N LEU A 168 -3.15 5.45 -8.44
CA LEU A 168 -2.51 6.42 -7.55
C LEU A 168 -1.07 6.00 -7.32
N ALA A 169 -0.19 7.00 -7.15
CA ALA A 169 1.21 6.73 -6.84
C ALA A 169 1.29 5.94 -5.52
N PRO A 170 2.17 4.92 -5.41
CA PRO A 170 2.38 4.23 -4.14
C PRO A 170 2.76 5.26 -3.06
N PRO A 171 2.33 5.06 -1.80
CA PRO A 171 2.64 5.99 -0.73
C PRO A 171 4.17 6.17 -0.65
N PRO A 172 4.66 7.39 -0.40
CA PRO A 172 6.10 7.64 -0.36
C PRO A 172 6.75 6.68 0.64
N SER A 173 7.73 5.92 0.17
CA SER A 173 8.51 5.05 1.04
C SER A 173 9.19 5.92 2.10
N THR A 174 8.92 5.65 3.37
CA THR A 174 9.64 6.29 4.47
C THR A 174 11.11 5.89 4.32
N PRO A 175 12.07 6.83 4.20
CA PRO A 175 13.48 6.47 4.15
C PRO A 175 13.85 5.71 5.43
N PRO A 176 14.65 4.63 5.35
CA PRO A 176 15.14 3.97 6.55
C PRO A 176 15.96 4.95 7.40
N LEU A 177 15.73 4.92 8.72
CA LEU A 177 16.49 5.64 9.74
C LEU A 177 17.94 5.14 9.85
#